data_AF-A0A9W4X513-F1
#
_entry.id   AF-A0A9W4X513-F1
#
_cell.length_a   1.000
_cell.length_b   1.000
_cell.length_c   1.000
_cell.angle_alpha   90.00
_cell.angle_beta   90.00
_cell.angle_gamma   90.00
#
_symmetry.space_group_name_H-M   'P 1'
#
loop_
_entity.id
_entity.type
_entity.pdbx_description
1 polymer ?
#
loop_
_entity_poly.entity_id
_entity_poly.type
_entity_poly.pdbx_seq_one_letter_code
_entity_poly.pdbx_strand_id
1 'polypeptide(L)'
;TTVTFVAICQPSSDSNKPQIINIVSSNLRYRKERIINLRRMFNLALLLDPFKEIIGWRDTPELLLIQKDNHIITVNPTNVKKVFIGLSSQIQIERLKVIYEKLKRKNVLNVDHIVAVSLPDITEPYLYFEPRGMCVYPKIEKEVIEAVLCVLEAHMSMYVSDLIFHRDIRWSNVIQKANGNKWFLIDFDDAVSLPTLAAIHLAKDNYASEVFHDNHGGEVDVWSVGYLIDYAARLSIGLSAEIVNVGK
;
A
#
# COMPACT_ATOMS: atom_id res chain seq x y z
N THR A 1 -27.88 -13.45 -31.09
CA THR A 1 -27.33 -12.63 -30.00
C THR A 1 -26.35 -11.64 -30.57
N THR A 2 -26.49 -10.36 -30.25
CA THR A 2 -25.53 -9.31 -30.60
C THR A 2 -24.72 -8.97 -29.36
N VAL A 3 -23.40 -8.85 -29.50
CA VAL A 3 -22.50 -8.37 -28.45
C VAL A 3 -21.92 -7.03 -28.89
N THR A 4 -21.88 -6.06 -28.00
CA THR A 4 -21.32 -4.73 -28.24
C THR A 4 -20.24 -4.44 -27.20
N PHE A 5 -19.05 -4.08 -27.64
CA PHE A 5 -18.05 -3.47 -26.78
C PHE A 5 -18.37 -1.99 -26.64
N VAL A 6 -18.38 -1.52 -25.40
CA VAL A 6 -18.71 -0.14 -25.05
C VAL A 6 -17.59 0.47 -24.22
N ALA A 7 -17.36 1.77 -24.37
CA ALA A 7 -16.61 2.57 -23.41
C ALA A 7 -17.61 3.23 -22.46
N ILE A 8 -17.34 3.11 -21.16
CA ILE A 8 -18.08 3.84 -20.13
C ILE A 8 -17.25 5.08 -19.80
N CYS A 9 -17.81 6.25 -20.07
CA CYS A 9 -17.16 7.53 -19.88
C CYS A 9 -17.84 8.33 -18.76
N GLN A 10 -17.13 9.34 -18.27
CA GLN A 10 -17.66 10.25 -17.27
C GLN A 10 -19.01 10.85 -17.72
N PRO A 11 -19.92 11.14 -16.78
CA PRO A 11 -21.20 11.76 -17.09
C PRO A 11 -21.02 13.11 -17.82
N SER A 12 -21.90 13.43 -18.77
CA SER A 12 -21.96 14.80 -19.32
C SER A 12 -22.41 15.78 -18.26
N SER A 13 -22.03 17.06 -18.42
CA SER A 13 -22.44 18.19 -17.57
C SER A 13 -23.95 18.21 -17.24
N ASP A 14 -24.78 17.69 -18.14
CA ASP A 14 -26.25 17.73 -18.04
C ASP A 14 -26.89 16.44 -17.49
N SER A 15 -26.11 15.43 -17.08
CA SER A 15 -26.64 14.13 -16.62
C SER A 15 -25.71 13.49 -15.60
N ASN A 16 -26.26 13.00 -14.47
CA ASN A 16 -25.51 12.17 -13.50
C ASN A 16 -25.27 10.72 -13.96
N LYS A 17 -25.72 10.34 -15.17
CA LYS A 17 -25.51 9.00 -15.72
C LYS A 17 -24.24 8.94 -16.56
N PRO A 18 -23.43 7.87 -16.46
CA PRO A 18 -22.24 7.72 -17.27
C PRO A 18 -22.60 7.67 -18.76
N GLN A 19 -21.74 8.24 -19.59
CA GLN A 19 -21.90 8.14 -21.03
C GLN A 19 -21.48 6.75 -21.49
N ILE A 20 -22.32 6.07 -22.27
CA ILE A 20 -22.01 4.76 -22.84
C ILE A 20 -21.78 4.94 -24.34
N ILE A 21 -20.53 4.78 -24.77
CA ILE A 21 -20.14 4.92 -26.18
C ILE A 21 -20.00 3.53 -26.78
N ASN A 22 -20.81 3.21 -27.78
CA ASN A 22 -20.68 1.97 -28.54
C ASN A 22 -19.42 2.02 -29.39
N ILE A 23 -18.43 1.19 -29.06
CA ILE A 23 -17.19 1.10 -29.82
C ILE A 23 -17.42 0.23 -31.05
N VAL A 24 -17.94 -0.98 -30.85
CA VAL A 24 -18.18 -1.91 -31.94
C VAL A 24 -19.16 -3.03 -31.55
N SER A 25 -20.01 -3.45 -32.48
CA SER A 25 -20.94 -4.57 -32.31
C SER A 25 -20.58 -5.75 -33.21
N SER A 26 -20.94 -6.95 -32.78
CA SER A 26 -20.89 -8.17 -33.58
C SER A 26 -22.14 -9.01 -33.39
N ASN A 27 -22.74 -9.42 -34.51
CA ASN A 27 -23.88 -10.32 -34.50
C ASN A 27 -23.40 -11.78 -34.50
N LEU A 28 -23.43 -12.42 -33.33
CA LEU A 28 -22.88 -13.75 -33.13
C LEU A 28 -23.65 -14.87 -33.88
N ARG A 29 -24.77 -14.56 -34.53
CA ARG A 29 -25.45 -15.48 -35.45
C ARG A 29 -24.53 -15.89 -36.61
N TYR A 30 -23.71 -14.97 -37.11
CA TYR A 30 -22.85 -15.21 -38.26
C TYR A 30 -21.46 -15.69 -37.87
N ARG A 31 -20.95 -16.73 -38.56
CA ARG A 31 -19.63 -17.31 -38.28
C ARG A 31 -18.50 -16.30 -38.39
N LYS A 32 -18.53 -15.46 -39.44
CA LYS A 32 -17.55 -14.39 -39.66
C LYS A 32 -17.48 -13.45 -38.46
N GLU A 33 -18.64 -13.00 -37.98
CA GLU A 33 -18.74 -12.10 -36.82
C GLU A 33 -18.25 -12.73 -35.53
N ARG A 34 -18.46 -14.04 -35.32
CA ARG A 34 -17.90 -14.74 -34.17
C ARG A 34 -16.37 -14.73 -34.17
N ILE A 35 -15.74 -14.99 -35.32
CA ILE A 35 -14.28 -14.98 -35.46
C ILE A 35 -13.73 -13.57 -35.20
N ILE A 36 -14.38 -12.54 -35.74
CA ILE A 36 -13.99 -11.14 -35.50
C ILE A 36 -14.13 -10.78 -34.02
N ASN A 37 -15.23 -11.18 -33.36
CA ASN A 37 -15.43 -10.93 -31.94
C ASN A 37 -14.35 -11.59 -31.07
N LEU A 38 -13.98 -12.83 -31.37
CA LEU A 38 -12.88 -13.52 -30.68
C LEU A 38 -11.55 -12.78 -30.83
N ARG A 39 -11.23 -12.30 -32.04
CA ARG A 39 -10.01 -11.51 -32.27
C ARG A 39 -10.01 -10.21 -31.46
N ARG A 40 -11.16 -9.53 -31.33
CA ARG A 40 -11.30 -8.33 -30.49
C ARG A 40 -11.07 -8.65 -29.02
N MET A 41 -11.67 -9.74 -28.50
CA MET A 41 -11.44 -10.20 -27.13
C MET A 41 -9.97 -10.53 -26.87
N PHE A 42 -9.31 -11.21 -27.82
CA PHE A 42 -7.89 -11.52 -27.72
C PHE A 42 -7.03 -10.24 -27.67
N ASN A 43 -7.29 -9.29 -28.57
CA ASN A 43 -6.58 -8.01 -28.58
C ASN A 43 -6.78 -7.22 -27.29
N LEU A 44 -7.99 -7.20 -26.73
CA LEU A 44 -8.27 -6.56 -25.44
C LEU A 44 -7.54 -7.27 -24.29
N ALA A 45 -7.47 -8.61 -24.32
CA ALA A 45 -6.75 -9.38 -23.31
C ALA A 45 -5.26 -9.04 -23.28
N LEU A 46 -4.64 -8.74 -24.43
CA LEU A 46 -3.24 -8.30 -24.50
C LEU A 46 -2.98 -6.95 -23.82
N LEU A 47 -4.02 -6.13 -23.63
CA LEU A 47 -3.89 -4.84 -22.95
C LEU A 47 -4.00 -4.96 -21.43
N LEU A 48 -4.42 -6.12 -20.89
CA LEU A 48 -4.65 -6.28 -19.45
C LEU A 48 -3.37 -6.16 -18.63
N ASP A 49 -2.26 -6.71 -19.12
CA ASP A 49 -0.97 -6.64 -18.42
C ASP A 49 -0.41 -5.22 -18.35
N PRO A 50 -0.33 -4.46 -19.47
CA PRO A 50 0.05 -3.04 -19.43
C PRO A 50 -0.86 -2.19 -18.53
N PHE A 51 -2.15 -2.52 -18.43
CA PHE A 51 -3.07 -1.76 -17.59
C PHE A 51 -2.96 -2.07 -16.10
N LYS A 52 -2.23 -3.10 -15.66
CA LYS A 52 -2.07 -3.41 -14.22
C LYS A 52 -1.58 -2.23 -13.40
N GLU A 53 -0.73 -1.38 -13.98
CA GLU A 53 -0.23 -0.17 -13.31
C GLU A 53 -1.30 0.93 -13.18
N ILE A 54 -2.32 0.92 -14.05
CA ILE A 54 -3.39 1.93 -14.08
C ILE A 54 -4.63 1.48 -13.31
N ILE A 55 -5.05 0.22 -13.50
CA ILE A 55 -6.30 -0.31 -12.94
C ILE A 55 -6.08 -1.15 -11.68
N GLY A 56 -4.81 -1.39 -11.32
CA GLY A 56 -4.45 -2.32 -10.25
C GLY A 56 -4.54 -3.78 -10.69
N TRP A 57 -4.53 -4.70 -9.73
CA TRP A 57 -4.51 -6.13 -9.98
C TRP A 57 -5.91 -6.71 -10.14
N ARG A 58 -6.06 -7.60 -11.13
CA ARG A 58 -7.34 -8.22 -11.54
C ARG A 58 -8.11 -8.87 -10.39
N ASP A 59 -7.39 -9.53 -9.48
CA ASP A 59 -8.00 -10.34 -8.41
C ASP A 59 -8.22 -9.55 -7.11
N THR A 60 -7.98 -8.22 -7.14
CA THR A 60 -8.24 -7.34 -5.98
C THR A 60 -9.56 -6.59 -6.16
N PRO A 61 -10.34 -6.39 -5.09
CA PRO A 61 -11.51 -5.52 -5.15
C PRO A 61 -11.14 -4.12 -5.65
N GLU A 62 -11.98 -3.54 -6.50
CA GLU A 62 -11.81 -2.18 -7.03
C GLU A 62 -11.83 -1.13 -5.89
N LEU A 63 -12.60 -1.43 -4.84
CA LEU A 63 -12.64 -0.68 -3.60
C LEU A 63 -12.58 -1.66 -2.43
N LEU A 64 -11.56 -1.53 -1.58
CA LEU A 64 -11.47 -2.27 -0.31
C LEU A 64 -11.62 -1.29 0.85
N LEU A 65 -12.61 -1.54 1.71
CA LEU A 65 -12.82 -0.78 2.94
C LEU A 65 -12.23 -1.55 4.12
N ILE A 66 -11.37 -0.89 4.90
CA ILE A 66 -10.78 -1.43 6.13
C ILE A 66 -11.15 -0.48 7.26
N GLN A 67 -11.84 -1.00 8.26
CA GLN A 67 -12.21 -0.25 9.45
C GLN A 67 -11.16 -0.47 10.55
N LYS A 68 -10.66 0.63 11.12
CA LYS A 68 -9.78 0.67 12.29
C LYS A 68 -10.43 1.54 13.35
N ASP A 69 -9.93 1.46 14.58
CA ASP A 69 -10.57 2.14 15.72
C ASP A 69 -10.67 3.66 15.54
N ASN A 70 -9.64 4.28 14.97
CA ASN A 70 -9.52 5.74 14.86
C ASN A 70 -9.59 6.27 13.41
N HIS A 71 -9.76 5.39 12.42
CA HIS A 71 -9.82 5.79 11.02
C HIS A 71 -10.43 4.70 10.13
N ILE A 72 -10.93 5.12 8.97
CA ILE A 72 -11.39 4.23 7.90
C ILE A 72 -10.40 4.34 6.74
N ILE A 73 -9.91 3.21 6.25
CA ILE A 73 -9.06 3.15 5.06
C ILE A 73 -9.90 2.67 3.88
N THR A 74 -9.89 3.43 2.79
CA THR A 74 -10.40 3.01 1.49
C THR A 74 -9.22 2.83 0.55
N VAL A 75 -8.94 1.60 0.16
CA VAL A 75 -7.98 1.31 -0.93
C VAL A 75 -8.73 1.49 -2.24
N ASN A 76 -8.44 2.59 -2.94
CA ASN A 76 -8.97 2.90 -4.26
C ASN A 76 -8.11 2.22 -5.35
N PRO A 77 -8.51 2.27 -6.63
CA PRO A 77 -7.73 1.66 -7.71
C PRO A 77 -6.30 2.21 -7.81
N THR A 78 -6.11 3.52 -7.59
CA THR A 78 -4.83 4.20 -7.81
C THR A 78 -4.16 4.74 -6.54
N ASN A 79 -4.90 4.92 -5.45
CA ASN A 79 -4.40 5.49 -4.20
C ASN A 79 -5.08 4.88 -2.98
N VAL A 80 -4.61 5.26 -1.79
CA VAL A 80 -5.21 4.87 -0.52
C VAL A 80 -5.74 6.12 0.17
N LYS A 81 -7.02 6.12 0.54
CA LYS A 81 -7.65 7.18 1.33
C LYS A 81 -7.74 6.74 2.78
N LYS A 82 -7.34 7.60 3.72
CA LYS A 82 -7.53 7.39 5.15
C LYS A 82 -8.37 8.53 5.71
N VAL A 83 -9.57 8.20 6.21
CA VAL A 83 -10.50 9.13 6.85
C VAL A 83 -10.33 8.98 8.35
N PHE A 84 -9.96 10.06 9.04
CA PHE A 84 -9.68 10.04 10.48
C PHE A 84 -10.93 10.38 11.27
N ILE A 85 -11.18 9.63 12.34
CA ILE A 85 -12.40 9.70 13.13
C ILE A 85 -12.03 10.03 14.59
N GLY A 86 -12.90 10.78 15.26
CA GLY A 86 -12.77 11.08 16.68
C GLY A 86 -12.06 12.41 16.97
N LEU A 87 -11.98 12.70 18.27
CA LEU A 87 -11.58 14.01 18.80
C LEU A 87 -10.09 14.34 18.58
N SER A 88 -9.25 13.34 18.32
CA SER A 88 -7.80 13.50 18.11
C SER A 88 -7.38 13.49 16.63
N SER A 89 -8.34 13.43 15.70
CA SER A 89 -8.08 13.33 14.25
C SER A 89 -7.17 14.45 13.73
N GLN A 90 -7.40 15.69 14.16
CA GLN A 90 -6.58 16.84 13.75
C GLN A 90 -5.13 16.71 14.22
N ILE A 91 -4.91 16.30 15.47
CA ILE A 91 -3.56 16.11 16.04
C ILE A 91 -2.82 15.00 15.29
N GLN A 92 -3.52 13.91 14.99
CA GLN A 92 -2.95 12.78 14.25
C GLN A 92 -2.55 13.20 12.82
N ILE A 93 -3.40 13.94 12.11
CA ILE A 93 -3.11 14.43 10.76
C ILE A 93 -1.91 15.38 10.76
N GLU A 94 -1.85 16.34 11.69
CA GLU A 94 -0.71 17.25 11.77
C GLU A 94 0.59 16.52 12.11
N ARG A 95 0.55 15.53 13.01
CA ARG A 95 1.71 14.66 13.29
C ARG A 95 2.17 13.92 12.02
N LEU A 96 1.24 13.28 11.32
CA LEU A 96 1.54 12.55 10.09
C LEU A 96 2.14 13.48 9.02
N LYS A 97 1.57 14.66 8.82
CA LYS A 97 2.11 15.65 7.87
C LYS A 97 3.57 15.99 8.19
N VAL A 98 3.91 16.19 9.47
CA VAL A 98 5.31 16.45 9.87
C VAL A 98 6.21 15.26 9.51
N ILE A 99 5.80 14.02 9.79
CA ILE A 99 6.58 12.83 9.44
C ILE A 99 6.77 12.73 7.92
N TYR A 100 5.69 12.79 7.14
CA TYR A 100 5.75 12.66 5.69
C TYR A 100 6.53 13.80 5.01
N GLU A 101 6.49 15.02 5.55
CA GLU A 101 7.35 16.12 5.08
C GLU A 101 8.84 15.84 5.36
N LYS A 102 9.17 15.20 6.49
CA LYS A 102 10.56 14.76 6.74
C LYS A 102 10.94 13.65 5.76
N LEU A 103 10.11 12.63 5.55
CA LEU A 103 10.37 11.55 4.58
C LEU A 103 10.63 12.12 3.18
N LYS A 104 9.79 13.06 2.74
CA LYS A 104 9.91 13.75 1.45
C LYS A 104 11.20 14.55 1.35
N ARG A 105 11.53 15.37 2.35
CA ARG A 105 12.76 16.17 2.37
C ARG A 105 14.03 15.31 2.31
N LYS A 106 13.99 14.15 2.96
CA LYS A 106 15.09 13.18 2.99
C LYS A 106 15.11 12.27 1.76
N ASN A 107 14.13 12.41 0.85
CA ASN A 107 13.96 11.57 -0.34
C ASN A 107 14.00 10.07 -0.01
N VAL A 108 13.30 9.69 1.07
CA VAL A 108 13.24 8.29 1.53
C VAL A 108 12.60 7.44 0.42
N LEU A 109 13.33 6.43 -0.02
CA LEU A 109 12.86 5.47 -1.01
C LEU A 109 11.98 4.39 -0.37
N ASN A 110 11.19 3.70 -1.18
CA ASN A 110 10.38 2.55 -0.77
C ASN A 110 9.46 2.84 0.42
N VAL A 111 8.83 4.01 0.41
CA VAL A 111 7.72 4.38 1.31
C VAL A 111 6.55 4.92 0.50
N ASP A 112 5.38 5.04 1.11
CA ASP A 112 4.29 5.84 0.54
C ASP A 112 4.47 7.33 0.83
N HIS A 113 3.60 8.15 0.23
CA HIS A 113 3.63 9.60 0.31
C HIS A 113 2.21 10.16 0.39
N ILE A 114 2.03 11.21 1.19
CA ILE A 114 0.79 12.00 1.16
C ILE A 114 0.75 12.81 -0.14
N VAL A 115 -0.31 12.62 -0.93
CA VAL A 115 -0.54 13.34 -2.19
C VAL A 115 -1.65 14.39 -2.10
N ALA A 116 -2.58 14.23 -1.16
CA ALA A 116 -3.63 15.21 -0.90
C ALA A 116 -4.13 15.15 0.55
N VAL A 117 -4.61 16.28 1.04
CA VAL A 117 -5.08 16.47 2.42
C VAL A 117 -6.40 17.23 2.39
N SER A 118 -7.33 16.87 3.27
CA SER A 118 -8.54 17.64 3.56
C SER A 118 -8.54 18.10 5.01
N LEU A 119 -8.47 19.42 5.22
CA LEU A 119 -8.35 20.10 6.52
C LEU A 119 -9.73 20.62 7.04
N PRO A 120 -9.83 21.38 8.15
CA PRO A 120 -10.48 21.03 9.41
C PRO A 120 -11.98 21.37 9.47
N ASP A 121 -12.52 22.08 8.47
CA ASP A 121 -13.93 22.51 8.43
C ASP A 121 -14.87 21.40 7.94
N ILE A 122 -14.34 20.19 7.75
CA ILE A 122 -15.06 19.01 7.27
C ILE A 122 -15.17 18.01 8.42
N THR A 123 -16.36 17.46 8.62
CA THR A 123 -16.72 16.49 9.66
C THR A 123 -15.85 15.23 9.66
N GLU A 124 -15.12 14.96 8.58
CA GLU A 124 -14.33 13.76 8.32
C GLU A 124 -13.02 14.12 7.56
N PRO A 125 -11.98 14.58 8.27
CA PRO A 125 -10.72 14.94 7.62
C PRO A 125 -10.02 13.68 7.08
N TYR A 126 -9.32 13.83 5.95
CA TYR A 126 -8.72 12.70 5.26
C TYR A 126 -7.37 13.00 4.63
N LEU A 127 -6.60 11.94 4.42
CA LEU A 127 -5.35 11.93 3.67
C LEU A 127 -5.43 10.94 2.51
N TYR A 128 -4.84 11.30 1.38
CA TYR A 128 -4.60 10.38 0.27
C TYR A 128 -3.12 10.03 0.20
N PHE A 129 -2.83 8.76 -0.04
CA PHE A 129 -1.50 8.19 -0.10
C PHE A 129 -1.24 7.47 -1.42
N GLU A 130 -0.02 7.61 -1.93
CA GLU A 130 0.50 6.91 -3.11
C GLU A 130 1.94 6.44 -2.88
N PRO A 131 2.41 5.38 -3.56
CA PRO A 131 1.67 4.56 -4.52
C PRO A 131 0.72 3.56 -3.85
N ARG A 132 -0.33 3.13 -4.57
CA ARG A 132 -1.13 1.97 -4.18
C ARG A 132 -0.41 0.68 -4.55
N GLY A 133 -0.30 -0.24 -3.60
CA GLY A 133 0.26 -1.57 -3.83
C GLY A 133 -0.66 -2.69 -3.34
N MET A 134 -0.09 -3.87 -3.13
CA MET A 134 -0.78 -5.06 -2.64
C MET A 134 -0.29 -5.50 -1.27
N CYS A 135 -1.23 -5.68 -0.34
CA CYS A 135 -0.96 -6.35 0.92
C CYS A 135 -0.95 -7.87 0.66
N VAL A 136 0.23 -8.41 0.35
CA VAL A 136 0.45 -9.84 0.12
C VAL A 136 1.68 -10.31 0.90
N TYR A 137 1.67 -11.56 1.33
CA TYR A 137 2.85 -12.19 1.91
C TYR A 137 3.80 -12.68 0.81
N PRO A 138 5.12 -12.56 1.01
CA PRO A 138 6.08 -13.19 0.12
C PRO A 138 5.91 -14.72 0.14
N LYS A 139 6.16 -15.36 -0.99
CA LYS A 139 5.91 -16.80 -1.20
C LYS A 139 7.19 -17.60 -1.40
N ILE A 140 8.29 -16.93 -1.76
CA ILE A 140 9.60 -17.54 -1.98
C ILE A 140 10.69 -16.68 -1.35
N GLU A 141 11.84 -17.28 -1.06
CA GLU A 141 12.99 -16.59 -0.46
C GLU A 141 13.36 -15.30 -1.19
N LYS A 142 13.38 -15.30 -2.52
CA LYS A 142 13.69 -14.12 -3.33
C LYS A 142 12.78 -12.93 -2.99
N GLU A 143 11.49 -13.17 -2.77
CA GLU A 143 10.53 -12.10 -2.44
C GLU A 143 10.75 -11.59 -1.01
N VAL A 144 11.12 -12.47 -0.07
CA VAL A 144 11.50 -12.06 1.30
C VAL A 144 12.73 -11.17 1.27
N ILE A 145 13.78 -11.59 0.55
CA ILE A 145 15.02 -10.81 0.42
C ILE A 145 14.71 -9.43 -0.19
N GLU A 146 13.96 -9.39 -1.29
CA GLU A 146 13.63 -8.13 -1.96
C GLU A 146 12.81 -7.19 -1.06
N ALA A 147 11.83 -7.73 -0.32
CA ALA A 147 11.03 -6.96 0.61
C ALA A 147 11.89 -6.38 1.75
N VAL A 148 12.75 -7.22 2.36
CA VAL A 148 13.66 -6.81 3.42
C VAL A 148 14.66 -5.76 2.93
N LEU A 149 15.22 -5.92 1.73
CA LEU A 149 16.11 -4.91 1.13
C LEU A 149 15.39 -3.58 0.95
N CYS A 150 14.16 -3.57 0.42
CA CYS A 150 13.37 -2.35 0.28
C CYS A 150 13.12 -1.65 1.63
N VAL A 151 12.79 -2.42 2.67
CA VAL A 151 12.57 -1.90 4.03
C VAL A 151 13.87 -1.35 4.63
N LEU A 152 15.00 -2.05 4.47
CA LEU A 152 16.31 -1.59 4.94
C LEU A 152 16.78 -0.32 4.21
N GLU A 153 16.55 -0.21 2.90
CA GLU A 153 16.82 1.01 2.12
C GLU A 153 16.03 2.21 2.65
N ALA A 154 14.74 2.02 2.94
CA ALA A 154 13.89 3.04 3.57
C ALA A 154 14.42 3.40 4.96
N HIS A 155 14.68 2.39 5.79
CA HIS A 155 15.17 2.55 7.16
C HIS A 155 16.49 3.31 7.24
N MET A 156 17.48 2.94 6.43
CA MET A 156 18.76 3.68 6.37
C MET A 156 18.54 5.16 6.04
N SER A 157 17.67 5.46 5.08
CA SER A 157 17.36 6.84 4.70
C SER A 157 16.62 7.61 5.81
N MET A 158 15.76 6.94 6.57
CA MET A 158 15.07 7.51 7.73
C MET A 158 16.02 7.83 8.89
N TYR A 159 17.16 7.14 8.99
CA TYR A 159 18.15 7.28 10.07
C TYR A 159 19.30 8.25 9.80
N VAL A 160 19.43 8.76 8.57
CA VAL A 160 20.41 9.80 8.27
C VAL A 160 19.83 11.16 8.67
N SER A 161 20.36 11.80 9.73
CA SER A 161 20.02 13.16 10.23
C SER A 161 18.53 13.48 10.46
N ASP A 162 18.14 14.02 11.63
CA ASP A 162 16.71 14.18 12.00
C ASP A 162 15.96 12.83 11.96
N LEU A 163 16.29 11.96 12.93
CA LEU A 163 15.88 10.54 13.00
C LEU A 163 14.36 10.36 12.97
N ILE A 164 13.90 9.40 12.17
CA ILE A 164 12.52 8.94 12.12
C ILE A 164 12.52 7.43 12.41
N PHE A 165 11.71 7.03 13.40
CA PHE A 165 11.53 5.64 13.79
C PHE A 165 10.11 5.23 13.41
N HIS A 166 9.95 4.12 12.69
CA HIS A 166 8.64 3.68 12.22
C HIS A 166 7.81 3.04 13.34
N ARG A 167 8.44 2.23 14.20
CA ARG A 167 7.87 1.50 15.35
C ARG A 167 6.85 0.40 15.03
N ASP A 168 6.26 0.38 13.83
CA ASP A 168 5.32 -0.67 13.40
C ASP A 168 5.73 -1.38 12.09
N ILE A 169 6.98 -1.82 11.98
CA ILE A 169 7.44 -2.59 10.80
C ILE A 169 6.95 -4.04 10.94
N ARG A 170 6.08 -4.46 10.02
CA ARG A 170 5.47 -5.80 10.00
C ARG A 170 4.92 -6.11 8.61
N TRP A 171 4.71 -7.39 8.30
CA TRP A 171 4.27 -7.81 6.95
C TRP A 171 2.96 -7.14 6.48
N SER A 172 2.05 -6.78 7.38
CA SER A 172 0.83 -6.04 7.00
C SER A 172 1.10 -4.62 6.49
N ASN A 173 2.26 -4.05 6.82
CA ASN A 173 2.68 -2.70 6.50
C ASN A 173 3.80 -2.68 5.44
N VAL A 174 4.19 -3.86 4.92
CA VAL A 174 5.15 -4.01 3.82
C VAL A 174 4.38 -4.44 2.57
N ILE A 175 4.28 -3.52 1.61
CA ILE A 175 3.36 -3.61 0.49
C ILE A 175 4.12 -3.88 -0.81
N GLN A 176 3.62 -4.82 -1.61
CA GLN A 176 4.20 -5.11 -2.93
C GLN A 176 3.75 -4.05 -3.94
N LYS A 177 4.68 -3.51 -4.73
CA LYS A 177 4.34 -2.61 -5.85
C LYS A 177 3.60 -3.37 -6.95
N ALA A 178 2.85 -2.63 -7.77
CA ALA A 178 2.01 -3.23 -8.81
C ALA A 178 2.79 -4.09 -9.83
N ASN A 179 4.08 -3.82 -10.05
CA ASN A 179 4.93 -4.60 -10.95
C ASN A 179 5.47 -5.91 -10.33
N GLY A 180 5.18 -6.20 -9.05
CA GLY A 180 5.57 -7.43 -8.35
C GLY A 180 7.04 -7.51 -7.90
N ASN A 181 7.90 -6.61 -8.37
CA ASN A 181 9.36 -6.74 -8.22
C ASN A 181 9.97 -5.89 -7.10
N LYS A 182 9.19 -5.01 -6.47
CA LYS A 182 9.66 -4.11 -5.42
C LYS A 182 8.59 -3.99 -4.34
N TRP A 183 9.04 -3.63 -3.14
CA TRP A 183 8.17 -3.44 -1.98
C TRP A 183 8.36 -2.03 -1.41
N PHE A 184 7.44 -1.62 -0.53
CA PHE A 184 7.54 -0.35 0.18
C PHE A 184 6.82 -0.43 1.52
N LEU A 185 7.28 0.39 2.46
CA LEU A 185 6.76 0.50 3.82
C LEU A 185 5.64 1.55 3.86
N ILE A 186 4.56 1.25 4.57
CA ILE A 186 3.41 2.14 4.77
C ILE A 186 3.06 2.22 6.27
N ASP A 187 2.04 3.02 6.59
CA ASP A 187 1.42 3.10 7.92
C ASP A 187 2.34 3.71 8.98
N PHE A 188 2.85 4.91 8.67
CA PHE A 188 3.64 5.76 9.56
C PHE A 188 2.83 6.37 10.72
N ASP A 189 1.67 5.81 11.05
CA ASP A 189 0.82 6.28 12.15
C ASP A 189 1.57 6.30 13.46
N ASP A 190 2.38 5.29 13.73
CA ASP A 190 3.20 5.21 14.93
C ASP A 190 4.59 5.80 14.76
N ALA A 191 4.92 6.42 13.63
CA ALA A 191 6.25 6.97 13.44
C ALA A 191 6.53 8.19 14.33
N VAL A 192 7.77 8.29 14.83
CA VAL A 192 8.20 9.33 15.78
C VAL A 192 9.65 9.74 15.55
N SER A 193 10.03 10.89 16.10
CA SER A 193 11.42 11.33 16.26
C SER A 193 11.79 11.36 17.74
N LEU A 194 13.07 11.53 18.05
CA LEU A 194 13.52 11.75 19.44
C LEU A 194 12.98 13.08 20.01
N PRO A 195 12.68 13.14 21.32
CA PRO A 195 12.64 12.01 22.25
C PRO A 195 11.42 11.11 22.00
N THR A 196 11.60 9.79 22.12
CA THR A 196 10.53 8.81 21.93
C THR A 196 9.82 8.52 23.25
N LEU A 197 8.52 8.27 23.17
CA LEU A 197 7.71 7.80 24.29
C LEU A 197 7.31 6.34 24.07
N ALA A 198 7.16 5.61 25.17
CA ALA A 198 6.69 4.23 25.17
C ALA A 198 5.38 4.06 24.39
N ALA A 199 5.35 3.12 23.45
CA ALA A 199 4.18 2.78 22.63
C ALA A 199 3.28 1.76 23.33
N ILE A 200 2.66 2.18 24.45
CA ILE A 200 1.86 1.30 25.33
C ILE A 200 0.62 0.68 24.65
N HIS A 201 0.19 1.22 23.51
CA HIS A 201 -0.95 0.71 22.75
C HIS A 201 -0.59 -0.49 21.86
N LEU A 202 0.69 -0.78 21.67
CA LEU A 202 1.15 -1.92 20.86
C LEU A 202 1.07 -3.25 21.63
N ALA A 203 0.86 -4.34 20.91
CA ALA A 203 0.72 -5.68 21.49
C ALA A 203 2.09 -6.31 21.81
N LYS A 204 2.44 -6.46 23.09
CA LYS A 204 3.77 -6.89 23.57
C LYS A 204 4.40 -8.09 22.88
N ASP A 205 3.61 -9.05 22.42
CA ASP A 205 4.11 -10.30 21.83
C ASP A 205 4.63 -10.13 20.39
N ASN A 206 4.41 -8.97 19.76
CA ASN A 206 4.73 -8.72 18.35
C ASN A 206 5.79 -7.63 18.12
N TYR A 207 6.36 -7.05 19.18
CA TYR A 207 7.27 -5.91 19.07
C TYR A 207 8.49 -6.06 19.99
N ALA A 208 9.56 -5.34 19.64
CA ALA A 208 10.74 -5.22 20.49
C ALA A 208 10.38 -4.71 21.88
N SER A 209 11.01 -5.24 22.92
CA SER A 209 10.71 -4.86 24.31
C SER A 209 10.97 -3.37 24.60
N GLU A 210 11.92 -2.80 23.88
CA GLU A 210 12.41 -1.44 23.95
C GLU A 210 11.34 -0.44 23.50
N VAL A 211 10.42 -0.80 22.60
CA VAL A 211 9.34 0.10 22.16
C VAL A 211 8.39 0.50 23.30
N PHE A 212 8.38 -0.28 24.39
CA PHE A 212 7.59 -0.04 25.59
C PHE A 212 8.33 0.81 26.64
N HIS A 213 9.49 1.36 26.30
CA HIS A 213 10.28 2.25 27.14
C HIS A 213 10.51 3.59 26.44
N ASP A 214 10.57 4.67 27.21
CA ASP A 214 10.89 5.99 26.69
C ASP A 214 12.34 6.03 26.19
N ASN A 215 12.61 6.90 25.22
CA ASN A 215 13.94 7.13 24.63
C ASN A 215 14.56 5.91 23.93
N HIS A 216 13.76 4.96 23.46
CA HIS A 216 14.20 3.96 22.50
C HIS A 216 14.64 4.63 21.17
N GLY A 217 15.48 3.94 20.40
CA GLY A 217 15.99 4.41 19.12
C GLY A 217 15.84 3.39 17.98
N GLY A 218 16.90 3.36 17.15
CA GLY A 218 17.28 2.35 16.15
C GLY A 218 16.66 0.99 16.25
N GLU A 219 16.95 0.43 17.40
CA GLU A 219 16.91 -0.97 17.69
C GLU A 219 15.50 -1.55 17.53
N VAL A 220 14.45 -0.75 17.74
CA VAL A 220 13.06 -1.21 17.58
C VAL A 220 12.76 -1.57 16.13
N ASP A 221 13.13 -0.71 15.18
CA ASP A 221 12.89 -0.95 13.76
C ASP A 221 13.79 -2.07 13.24
N VAL A 222 15.06 -2.11 13.66
CA VAL A 222 16.02 -3.17 13.29
C VAL A 222 15.56 -4.54 13.76
N TRP A 223 15.11 -4.64 15.02
CA TRP A 223 14.52 -5.86 15.57
C TRP A 223 13.30 -6.30 14.74
N SER A 224 12.46 -5.35 14.35
CA SER A 224 11.25 -5.63 13.57
C SER A 224 11.58 -6.17 12.18
N VAL A 225 12.69 -5.72 11.56
CA VAL A 225 13.20 -6.29 10.31
C VAL A 225 13.66 -7.75 10.49
N GLY A 226 14.38 -8.06 11.57
CA GLY A 226 14.73 -9.44 11.92
C GLY A 226 13.48 -10.32 12.10
N TYR A 227 12.48 -9.77 12.79
CA TYR A 227 11.19 -10.43 13.00
C TYR A 227 10.43 -10.71 11.69
N LEU A 228 10.55 -9.87 10.65
CA LEU A 228 9.99 -10.18 9.32
C LEU A 228 10.57 -11.47 8.74
N ILE A 229 11.89 -11.66 8.85
CA ILE A 229 12.61 -12.83 8.35
C ILE A 229 12.22 -14.07 9.15
N ASP A 230 12.24 -13.97 10.49
CA ASP A 230 11.85 -15.08 11.37
C ASP A 230 10.39 -15.49 11.13
N TYR A 231 9.48 -14.53 11.02
CA TYR A 231 8.09 -14.81 10.70
C TYR A 231 7.93 -15.51 9.34
N ALA A 232 8.67 -15.06 8.32
CA ALA A 232 8.68 -15.71 7.00
C ALA A 232 9.21 -17.15 7.06
N ALA A 233 10.22 -17.43 7.90
CA ALA A 233 10.72 -18.78 8.13
C ALA A 233 9.63 -19.68 8.75
N ARG A 234 8.86 -19.17 9.73
CA ARG A 234 7.74 -19.90 10.36
C ARG A 234 6.60 -20.20 9.40
N LEU A 235 6.40 -19.37 8.37
CA LEU A 235 5.44 -19.61 7.29
C LEU A 235 5.88 -20.71 6.29
N SER A 236 7.01 -21.39 6.54
CA SER A 236 7.51 -22.47 5.69
C SER A 236 7.80 -22.03 4.24
N ILE A 237 8.25 -20.78 4.05
CA ILE A 237 8.63 -20.21 2.74
C ILE A 237 9.92 -20.88 2.17
N GLY A 238 10.54 -21.80 2.92
CA GLY A 238 11.72 -22.54 2.48
C GLY A 238 12.97 -21.67 2.44
N LEU A 239 13.17 -20.82 3.46
CA LEU A 239 14.35 -19.97 3.58
C LEU A 239 15.60 -20.80 3.86
N SER A 240 16.71 -20.41 3.23
CA SER A 240 18.03 -20.94 3.49
C SER A 240 18.50 -20.62 4.91
N ALA A 241 19.39 -21.46 5.44
CA ALA A 241 19.95 -21.28 6.77
C ALA A 241 20.69 -19.93 6.93
N GLU A 242 21.31 -19.44 5.85
CA GLU A 242 21.98 -18.14 5.82
C GLU A 242 20.99 -17.00 6.10
N ILE A 243 19.88 -16.95 5.36
CA ILE A 243 18.84 -15.93 5.55
C ILE A 243 18.20 -16.03 6.93
N VAL A 244 17.90 -17.25 7.40
CA VAL A 244 17.35 -17.45 8.74
C VAL A 244 18.31 -16.95 9.84
N ASN A 245 19.62 -17.08 9.65
CA ASN A 245 20.60 -16.58 10.62
C ASN A 245 20.76 -15.06 10.59
N VAL A 246 20.48 -14.40 9.47
CA VAL A 246 20.46 -12.92 9.40
C VAL A 246 19.28 -12.34 10.20
N GLY A 247 18.17 -13.08 10.30
CA GLY A 247 16.98 -12.63 11.04
C GLY A 247 17.04 -12.78 12.56
N LYS A 248 18.11 -13.39 13.11
CA LYS A 248 18.31 -13.62 14.55
C LYS A 248 19.20 -12.54 15.16
#